data_AF-A0A7J6QTT5-F1
#
_entry.id   AF-A0A7J6QTT5-F1
#
_cell.length_a   1.000
_cell.length_b   1.000
_cell.length_c   1.000
_cell.angle_alpha   90.00
_cell.angle_beta   90.00
_cell.angle_gamma   90.00
#
_symmetry.space_group_name_H-M   'P 1'
#
loop_
_entity.id
_entity.type
_entity.pdbx_description
1 polymer ?
#
loop_
_entity_poly.entity_id
_entity_poly.type
_entity_poly.pdbx_seq_one_letter_code
_entity_poly.pdbx_strand_id
1 'polypeptide(L)'
;CITFGTKLFFIVPVHLLRSGDTPLNSLLFNASLILLSTAATVHFATVALADYTKQSVAWRMFATEVHYLDFYRFFFDNKIFLYMMIISSVIGFIMLTVNGRVKTTSLYVDKSAEKRIRDLASSASGQHDEGC
;
A
#
# COMPACT_ATOMS: atom_id res chain seq x y z
N CYS A 1 21.64 1.54 -8.71
CA CYS A 1 20.91 2.42 -7.77
C CYS A 1 19.53 1.79 -7.54
N ILE A 2 19.29 1.20 -6.38
CA ILE A 2 18.04 0.48 -6.08
C ILE A 2 16.98 1.51 -5.69
N THR A 3 16.07 1.82 -6.60
CA THR A 3 14.88 2.63 -6.30
C THR A 3 13.93 1.77 -5.46
N PHE A 4 14.14 1.83 -4.14
CA PHE A 4 13.28 1.16 -3.17
C PHE A 4 11.96 1.91 -3.08
N GLY A 5 10.87 1.21 -3.39
CA GLY A 5 9.52 1.76 -3.50
C GLY A 5 8.70 1.15 -4.64
N THR A 6 9.34 0.48 -5.61
CA THR A 6 8.66 -0.05 -6.79
C THR A 6 8.58 -1.58 -6.83
N LYS A 7 9.09 -2.34 -5.85
CA LYS A 7 9.09 -3.82 -5.89
C LYS A 7 8.67 -4.38 -4.53
N LEU A 8 7.40 -4.73 -4.36
CA LEU A 8 6.95 -5.50 -3.20
C LEU A 8 7.47 -6.94 -3.36
N PHE A 9 8.21 -7.43 -2.37
CA PHE A 9 8.76 -8.79 -2.35
C PHE A 9 9.65 -9.16 -3.55
N PHE A 10 10.43 -8.21 -4.10
CA PHE A 10 11.40 -8.45 -5.19
C PHE A 10 10.79 -8.90 -6.55
N ILE A 11 9.53 -9.35 -6.55
CA ILE A 11 8.87 -10.03 -7.67
C ILE A 11 7.82 -9.13 -8.33
N VAL A 12 7.08 -8.31 -7.57
CA VAL A 12 5.94 -7.57 -8.13
C VAL A 12 6.18 -6.07 -8.11
N PRO A 13 6.13 -5.41 -9.29
CA PRO A 13 6.30 -3.98 -9.34
C PRO A 13 5.09 -3.25 -8.72
N VAL A 14 5.27 -2.62 -7.55
CA VAL A 14 4.26 -1.71 -6.99
C VAL A 14 4.40 -0.38 -7.69
N HIS A 15 3.38 -0.03 -8.44
CA HIS A 15 3.30 1.27 -9.12
C HIS A 15 2.78 2.33 -8.14
N LEU A 16 3.52 3.42 -7.99
CA LEU A 16 3.06 4.57 -7.21
C LEU A 16 1.90 5.23 -7.98
N LEU A 17 0.77 5.39 -7.31
CA LEU A 17 -0.38 6.09 -7.85
C LEU A 17 -0.04 7.57 -8.06
N ARG A 18 -0.17 8.03 -9.31
CA ARG A 18 -0.06 9.44 -9.69
C ARG A 18 -1.43 9.95 -10.13
N SER A 19 -1.90 11.01 -9.49
CA SER A 19 -3.16 11.67 -9.86
C SER A 19 -3.11 12.12 -11.31
N GLY A 20 -4.03 11.60 -12.14
CA GLY A 20 -4.21 12.00 -13.54
C GLY A 20 -3.57 11.10 -14.61
N ASP A 21 -2.61 10.24 -14.25
CA ASP A 21 -1.83 9.43 -15.23
C ASP A 21 -1.64 7.96 -14.82
N THR A 22 -2.36 7.48 -13.80
CA THR A 22 -2.23 6.07 -13.36
C THR A 22 -3.03 5.15 -14.28
N PRO A 23 -2.41 4.18 -14.96
CA PRO A 23 -3.16 3.21 -15.76
C PRO A 23 -4.08 2.38 -14.85
N LEU A 24 -5.31 2.13 -15.31
CA LEU A 24 -6.36 1.47 -14.50
C LEU A 24 -5.91 0.09 -13.97
N ASN A 25 -5.10 -0.64 -14.74
CA ASN A 25 -4.49 -1.90 -14.31
C ASN A 25 -3.62 -1.74 -13.05
N SER A 26 -2.83 -0.68 -12.97
CA SER A 26 -1.99 -0.37 -11.81
C SER A 26 -2.81 0.05 -10.60
N LEU A 27 -3.92 0.76 -10.80
CA LEU A 27 -4.86 1.11 -9.73
C LEU A 27 -5.50 -0.16 -9.15
N LEU A 28 -6.03 -1.03 -10.02
CA LEU A 28 -6.68 -2.28 -9.62
C LEU A 28 -5.71 -3.19 -8.86
N PHE A 29 -4.46 -3.27 -9.32
CA PHE A 29 -3.43 -4.06 -8.65
C PHE A 29 -3.16 -3.56 -7.22
N ASN A 30 -2.93 -2.25 -7.04
CA ASN A 30 -2.73 -1.69 -5.70
C ASN A 30 -3.96 -1.84 -4.81
N ALA A 31 -5.17 -1.65 -5.35
CA ALA A 31 -6.41 -1.86 -4.62
C ALA A 31 -6.57 -3.33 -4.19
N SER A 32 -6.20 -4.28 -5.06
CA SER A 32 -6.24 -5.71 -4.74
C SER A 32 -5.26 -6.08 -3.62
N LEU A 33 -4.07 -5.47 -3.58
CA LEU A 33 -3.11 -5.66 -2.48
C LEU A 33 -3.66 -5.15 -1.15
N ILE A 34 -4.31 -4.00 -1.15
CA ILE A 34 -4.95 -3.45 0.05
C ILE A 34 -6.08 -4.37 0.51
N LEU A 35 -6.98 -4.76 -0.39
CA LEU A 35 -8.10 -5.67 -0.07
C LEU A 35 -7.61 -7.01 0.48
N LEU A 36 -6.57 -7.58 -0.13
CA LEU A 36 -5.96 -8.83 0.33
C LEU A 36 -5.34 -8.68 1.73
N SER A 37 -4.65 -7.57 1.99
CA SER A 37 -4.10 -7.27 3.31
C SER A 37 -5.19 -7.06 4.35
N THR A 38 -6.28 -6.38 4.01
CA THR A 38 -7.40 -6.16 4.93
C THR A 38 -8.06 -7.47 5.32
N ALA A 39 -8.29 -8.38 4.37
CA ALA A 39 -8.87 -9.69 4.65
C ALA A 39 -8.00 -10.51 5.63
N ALA A 40 -6.69 -10.51 5.43
CA ALA A 40 -5.75 -11.19 6.34
C ALA A 40 -5.76 -10.58 7.76
N THR A 41 -5.79 -9.25 7.87
CA THR A 41 -5.84 -8.55 9.17
C THR A 41 -7.15 -8.83 9.92
N VAL A 42 -8.30 -8.84 9.22
CA VAL A 42 -9.59 -9.17 9.85
C VAL A 42 -9.58 -10.62 10.33
N HIS A 43 -9.08 -11.56 9.53
CA HIS A 43 -8.95 -12.94 9.95
C HIS A 43 -8.05 -13.08 11.20
N PHE A 44 -6.90 -12.41 11.22
CA PHE A 44 -6.05 -12.35 12.41
C PHE A 44 -6.79 -11.79 13.63
N ALA A 45 -7.53 -10.70 13.48
CA ALA A 45 -8.31 -10.11 14.57
C ALA A 45 -9.39 -11.08 15.09
N THR A 46 -10.07 -11.85 14.23
CA THR A 46 -11.04 -12.86 14.68
C THR A 46 -10.39 -13.99 15.49
N VAL A 47 -9.14 -14.36 15.16
CA VAL A 47 -8.40 -15.38 15.91
C VAL A 47 -7.82 -14.83 17.22
N ALA A 48 -7.24 -13.63 17.19
CA ALA A 48 -6.63 -12.99 18.36
C ALA A 48 -7.68 -12.55 19.39
N LEU A 49 -8.85 -12.11 18.94
CA LEU A 49 -9.99 -11.74 19.79
C LEU A 49 -11.09 -12.80 19.68
N ALA A 50 -10.73 -14.08 19.69
CA ALA A 50 -11.68 -15.17 19.55
C ALA A 50 -12.84 -15.07 20.55
N ASP A 51 -12.56 -14.71 21.81
CA ASP A 51 -13.59 -14.56 22.85
C ASP A 51 -14.55 -13.39 22.64
N TYR A 52 -14.09 -12.29 22.04
CA TYR A 52 -14.92 -11.11 21.78
C TYR A 52 -15.66 -11.20 20.44
N THR A 53 -15.11 -11.94 19.49
CA THR A 53 -15.67 -12.08 18.14
C THR A 53 -16.58 -13.29 18.00
N LYS A 54 -16.79 -14.07 19.08
CA LYS A 54 -17.76 -15.18 19.10
C LYS A 54 -19.12 -14.68 18.61
N GLN A 55 -19.69 -15.40 17.64
CA GLN A 55 -20.96 -15.07 16.96
C GLN A 55 -20.99 -13.77 16.14
N SER A 56 -19.85 -13.11 15.92
CA SER A 56 -19.78 -12.03 14.92
C SER A 56 -19.96 -12.58 13.50
N VAL A 57 -20.36 -11.70 12.58
CA VAL A 57 -20.43 -12.05 11.14
C VAL A 57 -19.05 -12.45 10.63
N ALA A 58 -17.98 -11.79 11.09
CA ALA A 58 -16.62 -12.13 10.71
C ALA A 58 -16.21 -13.54 11.16
N TRP A 59 -16.55 -13.93 12.40
CA TRP A 59 -16.31 -15.29 12.88
C TRP A 59 -17.06 -16.33 12.04
N ARG A 60 -18.34 -16.09 11.71
CA ARG A 60 -19.12 -17.00 10.85
C ARG A 60 -18.53 -17.12 9.43
N MET A 61 -18.11 -16.00 8.84
CA MET A 61 -17.50 -16.00 7.51
C MET A 61 -16.20 -16.82 7.50
N PHE A 62 -15.27 -16.58 8.43
CA PHE A 62 -13.97 -17.25 8.40
C PHE A 62 -13.97 -18.67 9.00
N ALA A 63 -14.70 -18.90 10.10
CA ALA A 63 -14.66 -20.19 10.82
C ALA A 63 -15.65 -21.24 10.28
N THR A 64 -16.70 -20.80 9.57
CA THR A 64 -17.68 -21.71 8.96
C THR A 64 -17.63 -21.60 7.44
N GLU A 65 -17.95 -20.46 6.85
CA GLU A 65 -18.14 -20.39 5.40
C GLU A 65 -16.84 -20.66 4.62
N VAL A 66 -15.75 -19.98 4.96
CA VAL A 66 -14.47 -20.15 4.27
C VAL A 66 -13.76 -21.45 4.67
N HIS A 67 -13.93 -21.90 5.92
CA HIS A 67 -13.28 -23.12 6.42
C HIS A 67 -13.78 -24.40 5.75
N TYR A 68 -15.07 -24.45 5.37
CA TYR A 68 -15.67 -25.61 4.71
C TYR A 68 -15.47 -25.64 3.19
N LEU A 69 -14.77 -24.69 2.58
CA LEU A 69 -14.33 -24.81 1.19
C LEU A 69 -13.11 -25.75 1.12
N ASP A 70 -13.18 -26.83 0.33
CA ASP A 70 -12.15 -27.89 0.24
C ASP A 70 -10.73 -27.35 0.00
N PHE A 71 -10.57 -26.32 -0.82
CA PHE A 71 -9.27 -25.70 -1.09
C PHE A 71 -8.75 -24.88 0.10
N TYR A 72 -9.62 -24.10 0.73
CA TYR A 72 -9.24 -23.17 1.81
C TYR A 72 -9.04 -23.90 3.14
N ARG A 73 -9.72 -25.02 3.38
CA ARG A 73 -9.62 -25.80 4.62
C ARG A 73 -8.18 -26.07 5.05
N PHE A 74 -7.33 -26.50 4.12
CA PHE A 74 -5.91 -26.75 4.37
C PHE A 74 -5.15 -25.50 4.82
N PHE A 75 -5.47 -24.32 4.29
CA PHE A 75 -4.84 -23.05 4.66
C PHE A 75 -5.22 -22.58 6.06
N PHE A 76 -6.47 -22.84 6.47
CA PHE A 76 -6.98 -22.45 7.79
C PHE A 76 -6.52 -23.40 8.90
N ASP A 77 -6.54 -24.72 8.67
CA ASP A 77 -6.08 -25.72 9.64
C ASP A 77 -4.59 -25.53 10.00
N ASN A 78 -3.76 -25.25 8.99
CA ASN A 78 -2.33 -25.03 9.18
C ASN A 78 -1.97 -23.59 9.59
N LYS A 79 -2.95 -22.72 9.86
CA LYS A 79 -2.74 -21.31 10.25
C LYS A 79 -1.81 -20.56 9.30
N ILE A 80 -1.81 -20.90 8.01
CA ILE A 80 -0.86 -20.39 7.02
C ILE A 80 -0.97 -18.86 6.88
N PHE A 81 -2.19 -18.32 6.98
CA PHE A 81 -2.42 -16.88 6.96
C PHE A 81 -1.72 -16.13 8.12
N LEU A 82 -1.68 -16.74 9.31
CA LEU A 82 -1.00 -16.15 10.47
C LEU A 82 0.51 -16.08 10.23
N TYR A 83 1.10 -17.18 9.75
CA TYR A 83 2.53 -17.23 9.44
C TYR A 83 2.90 -16.24 8.34
N MET A 84 2.11 -16.14 7.26
CA MET A 84 2.35 -15.21 6.17
C MET A 84 2.28 -13.74 6.64
N MET A 85 1.33 -13.40 7.51
CA MET A 85 1.22 -12.05 8.08
C MET A 85 2.46 -11.70 8.92
N ILE A 86 2.90 -12.60 9.80
CA ILE A 86 4.08 -12.40 10.64
C ILE A 86 5.34 -12.25 9.77
N ILE A 87 5.54 -13.13 8.80
CA ILE A 87 6.68 -13.07 7.86
C ILE A 87 6.69 -11.73 7.13
N SER A 88 5.54 -11.27 6.61
CA SER A 88 5.46 -9.98 5.91
C SER A 88 5.75 -8.77 6.82
N SER A 89 5.30 -8.81 8.07
CA SER A 89 5.56 -7.77 9.07
C SER A 89 7.04 -7.72 9.47
N VAL A 90 7.64 -8.88 9.72
CA VAL A 90 9.07 -9.00 10.04
C VAL A 90 9.93 -8.54 8.87
N ILE A 91 9.61 -8.94 7.64
CA ILE A 91 10.31 -8.48 6.44
C ILE A 91 10.16 -6.97 6.27
N GLY A 92 8.95 -6.42 6.47
CA GLY A 92 8.70 -4.98 6.43
C GLY A 92 9.52 -4.22 7.47
N PHE A 93 9.60 -4.75 8.70
CA PHE A 93 10.37 -4.16 9.79
C PHE A 93 11.88 -4.21 9.53
N ILE A 94 12.40 -5.35 9.06
CA ILE A 94 13.80 -5.49 8.65
C ILE A 94 14.13 -4.54 7.50
N MET A 95 13.25 -4.45 6.50
CA MET A 95 13.43 -3.53 5.38
C MET A 95 13.44 -2.07 5.81
N LEU A 96 12.60 -1.68 6.77
CA LEU A 96 12.53 -0.31 7.28
C LEU A 96 13.76 0.05 8.12
N THR A 97 14.26 -0.89 8.92
CA THR A 97 15.43 -0.69 9.78
C THR A 97 16.74 -0.71 9.00
N VAL A 98 16.88 -1.59 8.01
CA VAL A 98 18.06 -1.67 7.13
C VAL A 98 18.11 -0.51 6.13
N ASN A 99 16.97 -0.12 5.53
CA ASN A 99 16.90 0.99 4.56
C ASN A 99 16.52 2.33 5.21
N GLY A 100 16.93 2.54 6.46
CA GLY A 100 16.58 3.69 7.29
C GLY A 100 16.50 5.02 6.51
N ARG A 101 15.26 5.52 6.39
CA ARG A 101 14.85 6.84 5.90
C ARG A 101 15.15 7.16 4.43
N VAL A 102 14.41 6.53 3.51
CA VAL A 102 14.19 7.15 2.20
C VAL A 102 13.36 8.43 2.39
N LYS A 103 13.87 9.57 1.90
CA LYS A 103 13.20 10.89 1.90
C LYS A 103 11.97 10.87 0.97
N THR A 104 10.86 10.25 1.38
CA THR A 104 9.59 10.24 0.65
C THR A 104 8.79 11.53 0.84
N THR A 105 9.39 12.67 0.50
CA THR A 105 8.66 13.94 0.38
C THR A 105 9.18 14.81 -0.77
N SER A 106 10.42 14.59 -1.25
CA SER A 106 11.05 15.51 -2.21
C SER A 106 10.73 15.28 -3.69
N LEU A 107 10.05 14.18 -4.07
CA LEU A 107 9.86 13.83 -5.50
C LEU A 107 8.48 14.18 -6.08
N TYR A 108 7.50 14.56 -5.25
CA TYR A 108 6.18 15.02 -5.74
C TYR A 108 6.13 16.54 -5.96
N VAL A 109 6.98 17.31 -5.26
CA VAL A 109 7.17 18.76 -5.46
C VAL A 109 8.29 19.02 -6.49
N ASP A 110 8.69 18.02 -7.27
CA ASP A 110 9.88 18.12 -8.11
C ASP A 110 9.54 18.66 -9.51
N LYS A 111 10.11 19.84 -9.80
CA LYS A 111 10.30 20.48 -11.12
C LYS A 111 9.08 21.04 -11.84
N SER A 112 7.92 20.38 -11.89
CA SER A 112 6.78 20.95 -12.64
C SER A 112 6.09 22.11 -11.91
N ALA A 113 5.99 22.05 -10.58
CA ALA A 113 5.51 23.16 -9.77
C ALA A 113 6.52 24.32 -9.77
N GLU A 114 7.80 23.99 -9.70
CA GLU A 114 8.92 24.95 -9.78
C GLU A 114 8.95 25.70 -11.12
N LYS A 115 8.68 24.98 -12.23
CA LYS A 115 8.60 25.59 -13.57
C LYS A 115 7.43 26.56 -13.67
N ARG A 116 6.25 26.19 -13.16
CA ARG A 116 5.07 27.07 -13.13
C ARG A 116 5.30 28.31 -12.28
N ILE A 117 5.98 28.19 -11.13
CA ILE A 117 6.34 29.34 -10.29
C ILE A 117 7.37 30.25 -11.01
N ARG A 118 8.33 29.67 -11.73
CA ARG A 118 9.28 30.43 -12.54
C ARG A 118 8.60 31.15 -13.71
N ASP A 119 7.70 30.49 -14.41
CA ASP A 119 6.95 31.06 -15.53
C ASP A 119 6.01 32.19 -15.05
N LEU A 120 5.38 32.03 -13.89
CA LEU A 120 4.60 33.09 -13.23
C LEU A 120 5.49 34.27 -12.77
N ALA A 121 6.70 34.00 -12.27
CA ALA A 121 7.65 35.03 -11.87
C ALA A 121 8.17 35.84 -13.08
N SER A 122 8.41 35.19 -14.23
CA SER A 122 8.79 35.89 -15.47
C SER A 122 7.67 36.75 -16.05
N SER A 123 6.41 36.35 -15.88
CA SER A 123 5.25 37.15 -16.30
C SER A 123 5.04 38.38 -15.40
N ALA A 124 5.36 38.28 -14.11
CA ALA A 124 5.23 39.39 -13.17
C ALA A 124 6.32 40.47 -13.33
N SER A 125 7.55 40.10 -13.72
CA SER A 125 8.63 41.06 -13.95
C SER A 125 8.42 41.90 -15.23
N GLY A 126 7.82 41.33 -16.28
CA GLY A 126 7.54 42.07 -17.52
C GLY A 126 6.45 43.14 -17.39
N GLN A 127 5.60 43.05 -16.36
CA GLN A 127 4.50 43.98 -16.17
C GLN A 127 4.88 45.22 -15.34
N HIS A 128 6.08 45.24 -14.76
CA HIS A 128 6.61 46.38 -13.99
C HIS A 128 7.43 47.35 -14.86
N ASP A 129 7.79 46.95 -16.09
CA ASP A 129 8.57 47.77 -17.04
C ASP A 129 7.71 48.47 -18.11
N GLU A 130 6.42 48.10 -18.28
CA GLU A 130 5.49 48.74 -19.24
C GLU A 130 4.58 49.80 -18.61
N GLY A 131 4.82 50.15 -17.33
CA GLY A 131 4.09 51.16 -16.58
C GLY A 131 4.86 52.47 -16.45
N CYS A 132 5.23 53.11 -17.56
CA CYS A 132 5.62 54.52 -17.61
C CYS A 132 4.99 55.19 -18.83
#